data_AF-A0A5C6APC2-F1
#
_entry.id   AF-A0A5C6APC2-F1
#
_cell.length_a   1.000
_cell.length_b   1.000
_cell.length_c   1.000
_cell.angle_alpha   90.00
_cell.angle_beta   90.00
_cell.angle_gamma   90.00
#
_symmetry.space_group_name_H-M   'P 1'
#
loop_
_entity.id
_entity.type
_entity.pdbx_description
1 polymer ?
#
loop_
_entity_poly.entity_id
_entity_poly.type
_entity_poly.pdbx_seq_one_letter_code
_entity_poly.pdbx_strand_id
1 'polypeptide(L)'
;MIRRWCVADCAVGLILCGLISSLMLMQVQRHRHAARQFECDNNLKQLGLAIHNYHSAYRLMPMGAGGTDQGSVDEPLAGNAGRLSAFVGLTPFMEEQRLWEYLSNPMRLNGVSYPAMGPVPWYDAQKYVPWSQRPEPLVCPEDPASKQYPNASSYVLNYGDGILRVGAGHGDSPKPPEPAITQLELATQRGAFCKQRALRFRDFLDGLSNTLMMAESQIAGKPVAKNVSGLPMNPSLVFEAQQGKEFWPEGRQACWADGAIRSQGFQTILPPDSPSATSDDGEYTAVMSASSHHGPGTHVLYCDGAVAFVTSKIDTGDTTRPSVAIGDPPNNGGFAKPGSQSPYGLWGALGTRASAEVIDMNPHSDDSAITTPRRGLTAIELAEIKKKPMRTWTMSDGKTTVDGWLANYRPSGEVLLVDEEGKRKYLTLSDLGSEDAYSIVESTVKAAVEARMVLLPQLKEAVALLEQKEFPRFIQQFIIIAPENVDDIPAMSTNIYRNRGMLIQSFDDAIRGIETKDMSGMSVDEDNLGIQIGERSPAGRMYLRYSEGRWRISPGGQGRQRARRFGNQPAIDAVMEMEIKEYEAAMEAEQR
;
A
#
# COMPACT_ATOMS: atom_id res chain seq x y z
N MET A 1 12.65 54.77 -36.89
CA MET A 1 12.02 55.29 -35.66
C MET A 1 12.45 54.45 -34.48
N ILE A 2 13.44 54.90 -33.71
CA ILE A 2 13.78 54.28 -32.43
C ILE A 2 12.82 54.88 -31.42
N ARG A 3 11.77 54.14 -31.04
CA ARG A 3 10.87 54.58 -29.96
C ARG A 3 11.71 54.68 -28.68
N ARG A 4 11.87 55.90 -28.16
CA ARG A 4 12.43 56.13 -26.82
C ARG A 4 11.42 55.62 -25.81
N TRP A 5 11.79 54.57 -25.08
CA TRP A 5 11.00 54.02 -23.98
C TRP A 5 10.98 55.07 -22.86
N CYS A 6 9.81 55.37 -22.31
CA CYS A 6 9.70 56.29 -21.18
C CYS A 6 9.95 55.55 -19.86
N VAL A 7 10.33 56.26 -18.80
CA VAL A 7 10.58 55.69 -17.47
C VAL A 7 9.35 54.91 -16.96
N ALA A 8 8.14 55.34 -17.34
CA ALA A 8 6.90 54.64 -16.99
C ALA A 8 6.79 53.25 -17.65
N ASP A 9 7.22 53.09 -18.91
CA ASP A 9 7.19 51.79 -19.61
C ASP A 9 8.10 50.77 -18.93
N CYS A 10 9.30 51.22 -18.52
CA CYS A 10 10.24 50.40 -17.77
C CYS A 10 9.70 50.04 -16.37
N ALA A 11 9.03 50.97 -15.69
CA ALA A 11 8.46 50.74 -14.38
C ALA A 11 7.31 49.71 -14.42
N VAL A 12 6.41 49.79 -15.42
CA VAL A 12 5.34 48.82 -15.62
C VAL A 12 5.90 47.43 -15.91
N GLY A 13 6.94 47.34 -16.75
CA GLY A 13 7.62 46.07 -17.03
C GLY A 13 8.23 45.43 -15.78
N LEU A 14 8.90 46.21 -14.94
CA LEU A 14 9.46 45.72 -13.67
C LEU A 14 8.38 45.24 -12.69
N ILE A 15 7.27 45.98 -12.59
CA ILE A 15 6.12 45.59 -11.74
C ILE A 15 5.51 44.27 -12.24
N LEU A 16 5.30 44.13 -13.55
CA LEU A 16 4.74 42.91 -14.14
C LEU A 16 5.65 41.70 -13.93
N CYS A 17 6.96 41.83 -14.17
CA CYS A 17 7.93 40.76 -13.92
C CYS A 17 7.98 40.37 -12.45
N GLY A 18 7.87 41.34 -11.53
CA GLY A 18 7.79 41.07 -10.09
C GLY A 18 6.53 40.28 -9.71
N LEU A 19 5.38 40.62 -10.26
CA LEU A 19 4.12 39.89 -10.06
C LEU A 19 4.16 38.46 -10.61
N ILE A 20 4.71 38.27 -11.81
CA ILE A 20 4.85 36.92 -12.40
C ILE A 20 5.81 36.08 -11.55
N SER A 21 6.94 36.65 -11.12
CA SER A 21 7.94 35.94 -10.32
C SER A 21 7.42 35.52 -8.95
N SER A 22 6.61 36.38 -8.29
CA SER A 22 6.01 36.05 -6.99
C SER A 22 4.95 34.95 -7.10
N LEU A 23 4.13 34.97 -8.15
CA LEU A 23 3.17 33.90 -8.44
C LEU A 23 3.86 32.57 -8.77
N MET A 24 4.97 32.60 -9.53
CA MET A 24 5.75 31.40 -9.83
C MET A 24 6.43 30.81 -8.59
N LEU A 25 6.93 31.64 -7.67
CA LEU A 25 7.55 31.15 -6.43
C LEU A 25 6.58 30.31 -5.60
N MET A 26 5.33 30.77 -5.46
CA MET A 26 4.30 30.02 -4.73
C MET A 26 4.00 28.66 -5.35
N GLN A 27 4.00 28.55 -6.69
CA GLN A 27 3.78 27.28 -7.38
C GLN A 27 4.98 26.33 -7.24
N VAL A 28 6.21 26.83 -7.31
CA VAL A 28 7.42 26.01 -7.14
C VAL A 28 7.46 25.36 -5.75
N GLN A 29 7.06 26.07 -4.70
CA GLN A 29 7.01 25.49 -3.35
C GLN A 29 5.97 24.37 -3.23
N ARG A 30 4.79 24.54 -3.85
CA ARG A 30 3.75 23.49 -3.89
C ARG A 30 4.26 22.24 -4.59
N HIS A 31 4.94 22.38 -5.72
CA HIS A 31 5.53 21.24 -6.44
C HIS A 31 6.64 20.54 -5.63
N ARG A 32 7.47 21.28 -4.91
CA ARG A 32 8.52 20.70 -4.04
C ARG A 32 7.93 19.92 -2.86
N HIS A 33 6.91 20.46 -2.22
CA HIS A 33 6.22 19.78 -1.13
C HIS A 33 5.55 18.48 -1.62
N ALA A 34 4.88 18.53 -2.77
CA ALA A 34 4.31 17.34 -3.39
C ALA A 34 5.40 16.32 -3.78
N ALA A 35 6.54 16.77 -4.32
CA ALA A 35 7.66 15.89 -4.66
C ALA A 35 8.19 15.13 -3.43
N ARG A 36 8.36 15.81 -2.29
CA ARG A 36 8.85 15.17 -1.06
C ARG A 36 7.81 14.25 -0.41
N GLN A 37 6.51 14.55 -0.55
CA GLN A 37 5.44 13.60 -0.22
C GLN A 37 5.56 12.31 -1.06
N PHE A 38 5.81 12.45 -2.37
CA PHE A 38 6.05 11.29 -3.23
C PHE A 38 7.31 10.51 -2.86
N GLU A 39 8.36 11.18 -2.35
CA GLU A 39 9.56 10.50 -1.84
C GLU A 39 9.24 9.65 -0.59
N CYS A 40 8.49 10.18 0.39
CA CYS A 40 8.14 9.39 1.58
C CYS A 40 7.16 8.23 1.26
N ASP A 41 6.24 8.41 0.30
CA ASP A 41 5.42 7.33 -0.29
C ASP A 41 6.28 6.26 -0.98
N ASN A 42 7.29 6.67 -1.75
CA ASN A 42 8.22 5.75 -2.40
C ASN A 42 9.08 4.97 -1.40
N ASN A 43 9.54 5.61 -0.31
CA ASN A 43 10.27 4.93 0.76
C ASN A 43 9.42 3.84 1.42
N LEU A 44 8.13 4.12 1.71
CA LEU A 44 7.21 3.09 2.20
C LEU A 44 7.03 1.94 1.20
N LYS A 45 6.97 2.23 -0.11
CA LYS A 45 6.91 1.18 -1.14
C LYS A 45 8.18 0.34 -1.19
N GLN A 46 9.36 0.96 -1.04
CA GLN A 46 10.64 0.25 -0.97
C GLN A 46 10.72 -0.64 0.28
N LEU A 47 10.27 -0.14 1.43
CA LEU A 47 10.20 -0.93 2.67
C LEU A 47 9.21 -2.09 2.55
N GLY A 48 8.04 -1.85 1.94
CA GLY A 48 7.08 -2.90 1.63
C GLY A 48 7.66 -3.97 0.70
N LEU A 49 8.38 -3.57 -0.35
CA LEU A 49 9.06 -4.50 -1.24
C LEU A 49 10.12 -5.32 -0.49
N ALA A 50 10.90 -4.69 0.39
CA ALA A 50 11.89 -5.37 1.22
C ALA A 50 11.23 -6.44 2.11
N ILE A 51 10.09 -6.13 2.73
CA ILE A 51 9.30 -7.08 3.53
C ILE A 51 8.77 -8.23 2.68
N HIS A 52 8.22 -7.95 1.49
CA HIS A 52 7.74 -9.01 0.59
C HIS A 52 8.88 -9.92 0.10
N ASN A 53 10.07 -9.36 -0.16
CA ASN A 53 11.26 -10.13 -0.53
C ASN A 53 11.74 -11.00 0.64
N TYR A 54 11.76 -10.46 1.86
CA TYR A 54 12.04 -11.21 3.08
C TYR A 54 11.07 -12.39 3.22
N HIS A 55 9.77 -12.15 3.06
CA HIS A 55 8.75 -13.20 3.11
C HIS A 55 8.90 -14.21 1.97
N SER A 56 9.28 -13.79 0.77
CA SER A 56 9.55 -14.69 -0.36
C SER A 56 10.69 -15.66 -0.04
N ALA A 57 11.77 -15.15 0.56
CA ALA A 57 12.96 -15.92 0.93
C ALA A 57 12.73 -16.85 2.13
N TYR A 58 12.12 -16.34 3.21
CA TYR A 58 12.02 -17.05 4.49
C TYR A 58 10.65 -17.65 4.79
N ARG A 59 9.62 -17.34 3.98
CA ARG A 59 8.21 -17.74 4.20
C ARG A 59 7.65 -17.27 5.55
N LEU A 60 8.22 -16.20 6.09
CA LEU A 60 7.92 -15.60 7.38
C LEU A 60 7.97 -14.08 7.25
N MET A 61 7.16 -13.38 8.03
CA MET A 61 7.31 -11.96 8.28
C MET A 61 8.49 -11.71 9.22
N PRO A 62 9.21 -10.59 9.07
CA PRO A 62 10.22 -10.21 10.05
C PRO A 62 9.55 -9.93 11.39
N MET A 63 10.22 -10.30 12.48
CA MET A 63 9.74 -10.04 13.84
C MET A 63 9.85 -8.54 14.14
N GLY A 64 8.88 -7.97 14.86
CA GLY A 64 8.89 -6.55 15.22
C GLY A 64 10.05 -6.17 16.14
N ALA A 65 10.38 -7.07 17.07
CA ALA A 65 11.56 -7.02 17.92
C ALA A 65 12.07 -8.45 18.20
N GLY A 66 13.37 -8.66 18.36
CA GLY A 66 13.95 -9.96 18.71
C GLY A 66 15.46 -9.91 18.90
N GLY A 67 16.15 -11.03 18.70
CA GLY A 67 17.61 -11.10 18.81
C GLY A 67 18.06 -12.01 19.96
N THR A 68 19.13 -11.63 20.65
CA THR A 68 19.70 -12.35 21.78
C THR A 68 19.19 -11.77 23.09
N ASP A 69 18.73 -12.62 24.00
CA ASP A 69 18.08 -12.18 25.25
C ASP A 69 19.06 -11.57 26.27
N GLN A 70 20.37 -11.72 26.06
CA GLN A 70 21.42 -11.12 26.90
C GLN A 70 21.59 -9.64 26.61
N GLY A 71 22.12 -8.87 27.58
CA GLY A 71 22.40 -7.45 27.43
C GLY A 71 21.49 -6.57 28.30
N SER A 72 22.08 -5.52 28.87
CA SER A 72 21.37 -4.57 29.72
C SER A 72 22.02 -3.19 29.63
N VAL A 73 21.54 -2.23 30.44
CA VAL A 73 22.22 -0.94 30.61
C VAL A 73 23.61 -1.13 31.22
N ASP A 74 23.74 -2.05 32.18
CA ASP A 74 24.99 -2.32 32.90
C ASP A 74 25.94 -3.25 32.10
N GLU A 75 25.37 -4.15 31.29
CA GLU A 75 26.11 -5.11 30.46
C GLU A 75 25.76 -4.95 28.98
N PRO A 76 26.03 -3.79 28.36
CA PRO A 76 25.54 -3.48 27.02
C PRO A 76 26.19 -4.34 25.93
N LEU A 77 27.33 -4.99 26.21
CA LEU A 77 28.07 -5.83 25.28
C LEU A 77 27.72 -7.32 25.35
N ALA A 78 26.88 -7.74 26.31
CA ALA A 78 26.52 -9.14 26.48
C ALA A 78 25.55 -9.66 25.39
N GLY A 79 24.80 -8.76 24.75
CA GLY A 79 23.85 -9.05 23.68
C GLY A 79 22.98 -7.83 23.39
N ASN A 80 21.82 -8.04 22.76
CA ASN A 80 20.93 -6.97 22.32
C ASN A 80 19.57 -6.91 23.06
N ALA A 81 19.46 -7.59 24.20
CA ALA A 81 18.30 -7.61 25.10
C ALA A 81 16.97 -8.02 24.42
N GLY A 82 17.04 -8.82 23.35
CA GLY A 82 15.87 -9.19 22.56
C GLY A 82 15.14 -8.00 21.92
N ARG A 83 15.88 -6.92 21.65
CA ARG A 83 15.34 -5.62 21.19
C ARG A 83 15.79 -5.20 19.79
N LEU A 84 16.27 -6.11 18.96
CA LEU A 84 16.56 -5.78 17.56
C LEU A 84 15.27 -5.63 16.75
N SER A 85 15.13 -4.48 16.10
CA SER A 85 14.03 -4.16 15.18
C SER A 85 13.98 -5.08 13.95
N ALA A 86 12.79 -5.22 13.37
CA ALA A 86 12.59 -5.82 12.04
C ALA A 86 13.55 -5.25 10.98
N PHE A 87 13.90 -3.96 11.09
CA PHE A 87 14.77 -3.27 10.14
C PHE A 87 16.17 -3.88 10.04
N VAL A 88 16.70 -4.45 11.12
CA VAL A 88 18.00 -5.14 11.11
C VAL A 88 17.98 -6.32 10.15
N GLY A 89 16.96 -7.18 10.25
CA GLY A 89 16.78 -8.32 9.35
C GLY A 89 16.37 -7.95 7.92
N LEU A 90 15.87 -6.72 7.72
CA LEU A 90 15.51 -6.19 6.41
C LEU A 90 16.67 -5.54 5.66
N THR A 91 17.80 -5.24 6.32
CA THR A 91 18.97 -4.62 5.69
C THR A 91 19.39 -5.26 4.35
N PRO A 92 19.55 -6.60 4.19
CA PRO A 92 19.93 -7.16 2.90
C PRO A 92 18.87 -6.98 1.80
N PHE A 93 17.61 -6.73 2.17
CA PHE A 93 16.51 -6.48 1.24
C PHE A 93 16.30 -5.00 0.94
N MET A 94 17.06 -4.12 1.59
CA MET A 94 17.13 -2.67 1.34
C MET A 94 18.44 -2.29 0.64
N GLU A 95 19.07 -3.25 -0.06
CA GLU A 95 20.37 -3.09 -0.73
C GLU A 95 21.56 -2.83 0.22
N GLU A 96 21.36 -3.01 1.54
CA GLU A 96 22.37 -2.79 2.58
C GLU A 96 23.12 -4.10 2.94
N GLN A 97 23.57 -4.83 1.93
CA GLN A 97 24.25 -6.12 2.10
C GLN A 97 25.53 -6.00 2.95
N ARG A 98 26.30 -4.92 2.75
CA ARG A 98 27.54 -4.67 3.50
C ARG A 98 27.27 -4.41 4.97
N LEU A 99 26.21 -3.67 5.29
CA LEU A 99 25.79 -3.42 6.67
C LEU A 99 25.36 -4.73 7.35
N TRP A 100 24.61 -5.59 6.64
CA TRP A 100 24.23 -6.91 7.14
C TRP A 100 25.44 -7.78 7.46
N GLU A 101 26.49 -7.78 6.63
CA GLU A 101 27.72 -8.52 6.89
C GLU A 101 28.43 -8.07 8.16
N TYR A 102 28.42 -6.76 8.46
CA TYR A 102 28.96 -6.24 9.71
C TYR A 102 28.10 -6.61 10.92
N LEU A 103 26.77 -6.60 10.77
CA LEU A 103 25.85 -6.90 11.87
C LEU A 103 25.79 -8.39 12.19
N SER A 104 25.77 -9.25 11.18
CA SER A 104 25.58 -10.70 11.34
C SER A 104 26.79 -11.43 11.93
N ASN A 105 27.97 -10.81 11.90
CA ASN A 105 29.23 -11.40 12.37
C ASN A 105 29.74 -10.70 13.64
N PRO A 106 30.46 -11.41 14.53
CA PRO A 106 31.15 -10.77 15.64
C PRO A 106 32.24 -9.82 15.09
N MET A 107 32.39 -8.67 15.73
CA MET A 107 33.31 -7.63 15.29
C MET A 107 34.25 -7.22 16.43
N ARG A 108 35.50 -6.91 16.10
CA ARG A 108 36.46 -6.36 17.05
C ARG A 108 36.94 -4.99 16.57
N LEU A 109 36.70 -3.95 17.36
CA LEU A 109 37.04 -2.57 17.03
C LEU A 109 37.70 -1.92 18.26
N ASN A 110 38.85 -1.27 18.08
CA ASN A 110 39.56 -0.55 19.14
C ASN A 110 39.79 -1.38 20.42
N GLY A 111 40.06 -2.68 20.27
CA GLY A 111 40.28 -3.61 21.38
C GLY A 111 39.00 -4.14 22.05
N VAL A 112 37.82 -3.60 21.72
CA VAL A 112 36.51 -4.04 22.20
C VAL A 112 35.96 -5.12 21.26
N SER A 113 35.40 -6.19 21.83
CA SER A 113 34.72 -7.24 21.07
C SER A 113 33.22 -7.08 21.18
N TYR A 114 32.55 -7.11 20.04
CA TYR A 114 31.11 -6.99 19.90
C TYR A 114 30.53 -8.34 19.46
N PRO A 115 29.41 -8.77 20.06
CA PRO A 115 28.77 -10.03 19.68
C PRO A 115 28.17 -9.93 18.27
N ALA A 116 27.94 -11.09 17.65
CA ALA A 116 27.10 -11.16 16.46
C ALA A 116 25.71 -10.58 16.76
N MET A 117 25.11 -9.94 15.77
CA MET A 117 23.87 -9.14 15.89
C MET A 117 24.01 -7.89 16.77
N GLY A 118 25.23 -7.52 17.14
CA GLY A 118 25.55 -6.28 17.86
C GLY A 118 25.17 -6.27 19.35
N PRO A 119 25.65 -5.25 20.08
CA PRO A 119 25.30 -5.02 21.49
C PRO A 119 23.84 -4.53 21.69
N VAL A 120 23.50 -3.94 22.82
CA VAL A 120 22.18 -3.32 23.04
C VAL A 120 21.95 -2.12 22.12
N PRO A 121 20.77 -1.94 21.50
CA PRO A 121 20.51 -0.85 20.54
C PRO A 121 20.71 0.59 21.04
N TRP A 122 20.69 0.80 22.36
CA TRP A 122 20.95 2.10 23.00
C TRP A 122 22.42 2.32 23.37
N TYR A 123 23.32 1.41 22.98
CA TYR A 123 24.75 1.65 23.13
C TYR A 123 25.23 2.72 22.14
N ASP A 124 26.31 3.37 22.52
CA ASP A 124 26.88 4.52 21.81
C ASP A 124 27.19 4.17 20.33
N ALA A 125 26.43 4.78 19.42
CA ALA A 125 26.55 4.59 17.98
C ALA A 125 27.89 5.09 17.42
N GLN A 126 28.61 5.97 18.12
CA GLN A 126 29.97 6.38 17.74
C GLN A 126 31.00 5.29 18.04
N LYS A 127 30.73 4.42 19.03
CA LYS A 127 31.59 3.28 19.39
C LYS A 127 31.27 2.03 18.58
N TYR A 128 29.99 1.78 18.31
CA TYR A 128 29.55 0.70 17.43
C TYR A 128 28.94 1.28 16.14
N VAL A 129 29.83 1.49 15.17
CA VAL A 129 29.54 2.16 13.89
C VAL A 129 28.29 1.64 13.16
N PRO A 130 27.95 0.33 13.14
CA PRO A 130 26.75 -0.12 12.43
C PRO A 130 25.44 0.56 12.88
N TRP A 131 25.30 0.98 14.15
CA TRP A 131 24.10 1.72 14.56
C TRP A 131 24.06 3.16 14.09
N SER A 132 25.20 3.74 13.73
CA SER A 132 25.27 5.04 13.07
C SER A 132 24.90 4.96 11.58
N GLN A 133 24.92 3.76 10.98
CA GLN A 133 24.63 3.53 9.57
C GLN A 133 23.14 3.20 9.39
N ARG A 134 22.30 4.23 9.46
CA ARG A 134 20.86 4.09 9.17
C ARG A 134 20.64 3.92 7.65
N PRO A 135 19.94 2.87 7.20
CA PRO A 135 19.51 2.73 5.80
C PRO A 135 18.74 3.95 5.28
N GLU A 136 19.02 4.36 4.05
CA GLU A 136 18.41 5.55 3.43
C GLU A 136 16.86 5.49 3.34
N PRO A 137 16.21 4.35 3.03
CA PRO A 137 14.75 4.27 2.99
C PRO A 137 14.06 4.49 4.35
N LEU A 138 14.80 4.51 5.47
CA LEU A 138 14.23 4.66 6.82
C LEU A 138 14.04 6.12 7.27
N VAL A 139 14.29 7.10 6.40
CA VAL A 139 14.09 8.52 6.70
C VAL A 139 13.14 9.18 5.71
N CYS A 140 12.20 9.98 6.22
CA CYS A 140 11.38 10.84 5.38
C CYS A 140 12.16 12.16 5.15
N PRO A 141 12.38 12.60 3.90
CA PRO A 141 13.13 13.83 3.60
C PRO A 141 12.55 15.12 4.20
N GLU A 142 11.25 15.13 4.54
CA GLU A 142 10.60 16.24 5.25
C GLU A 142 10.80 16.22 6.77
N ASP A 143 11.41 15.18 7.35
CA ASP A 143 11.63 15.16 8.80
C ASP A 143 12.87 15.97 9.19
N PRO A 144 12.74 17.20 9.73
CA PRO A 144 13.89 18.04 10.04
C PRO A 144 14.74 17.44 11.16
N ALA A 145 14.15 16.61 12.02
CA ALA A 145 14.82 15.98 13.14
C ALA A 145 15.78 14.87 12.69
N SER A 146 15.66 14.40 11.45
CA SER A 146 16.54 13.36 10.88
C SER A 146 18.03 13.75 10.85
N LYS A 147 18.35 15.05 10.83
CA LYS A 147 19.74 15.55 10.91
C LYS A 147 20.28 15.55 12.33
N GLN A 148 19.40 15.83 13.30
CA GLN A 148 19.76 15.85 14.72
C GLN A 148 19.86 14.43 15.29
N TYR A 149 19.02 13.51 14.81
CA TYR A 149 18.96 12.11 15.21
C TYR A 149 19.24 11.22 13.99
N PRO A 150 20.51 11.15 13.52
CA PRO A 150 20.86 10.45 12.29
C PRO A 150 20.66 8.93 12.36
N ASN A 151 20.50 8.39 13.56
CA ASN A 151 20.27 6.98 13.83
C ASN A 151 18.79 6.63 14.07
N ALA A 152 17.86 7.59 14.12
CA ALA A 152 16.42 7.31 14.35
C ALA A 152 15.66 7.05 13.03
N SER A 153 14.51 6.38 13.05
CA SER A 153 13.71 6.16 11.83
C SER A 153 12.46 7.04 11.79
N SER A 154 12.07 7.48 10.59
CA SER A 154 10.79 8.16 10.34
C SER A 154 9.64 7.19 10.02
N TYR A 155 9.86 5.87 10.12
CA TYR A 155 8.86 4.85 9.81
C TYR A 155 8.76 3.84 10.93
N VAL A 156 7.53 3.44 11.25
CA VAL A 156 7.19 2.60 12.41
C VAL A 156 6.34 1.41 11.97
N LEU A 157 6.41 0.34 12.77
CA LEU A 157 5.78 -0.96 12.52
C LEU A 157 4.43 -1.05 13.23
N ASN A 158 3.44 -1.67 12.58
CA ASN A 158 2.10 -1.84 13.15
C ASN A 158 2.06 -2.96 14.20
N TYR A 159 1.81 -2.59 15.45
CA TYR A 159 1.59 -3.50 16.59
C TYR A 159 0.10 -3.76 16.89
N GLY A 160 -0.80 -3.21 16.07
CA GLY A 160 -2.24 -3.43 16.13
C GLY A 160 -2.92 -2.46 17.08
N ASP A 161 -3.95 -2.92 17.77
CA ASP A 161 -4.84 -2.09 18.57
C ASP A 161 -5.01 -2.61 20.01
N GLY A 162 -4.14 -3.51 20.45
CA GLY A 162 -4.02 -3.95 21.84
C GLY A 162 -3.03 -3.09 22.61
N ILE A 163 -3.29 -2.78 23.88
CA ILE A 163 -2.45 -1.93 24.73
C ILE A 163 -1.61 -2.75 25.71
N LEU A 164 -2.22 -3.74 26.37
CA LEU A 164 -1.61 -4.46 27.46
C LEU A 164 -0.50 -5.40 26.97
N ARG A 165 0.73 -5.21 27.42
CA ARG A 165 1.90 -6.05 27.09
C ARG A 165 2.15 -6.25 25.59
N VAL A 166 1.68 -5.32 24.75
CA VAL A 166 1.84 -5.41 23.30
C VAL A 166 3.32 -5.41 22.86
N GLY A 167 4.17 -4.68 23.59
CA GLY A 167 5.61 -4.64 23.38
C GLY A 167 6.40 -5.68 24.16
N ALA A 168 5.72 -6.54 24.94
CA ALA A 168 6.38 -7.61 25.70
C ALA A 168 6.72 -8.80 24.80
N GLY A 169 7.73 -9.56 25.19
CA GLY A 169 8.13 -10.80 24.53
C GLY A 169 8.54 -11.84 25.56
N HIS A 170 8.65 -13.09 25.11
CA HIS A 170 9.19 -14.20 25.90
C HIS A 170 10.70 -14.03 26.10
N GLY A 171 11.10 -13.09 26.96
CA GLY A 171 12.52 -12.79 27.18
C GLY A 171 12.89 -12.02 28.44
N ASP A 172 11.96 -11.38 29.18
CA ASP A 172 12.31 -10.66 30.42
C ASP A 172 12.45 -11.60 31.65
N SER A 173 12.43 -12.91 31.44
CA SER A 173 12.65 -13.90 32.50
C SER A 173 13.35 -15.14 31.94
N PRO A 174 14.39 -15.68 32.60
CA PRO A 174 15.08 -16.90 32.20
C PRO A 174 14.22 -18.18 32.37
N LYS A 175 12.92 -18.03 32.66
CA LYS A 175 11.97 -19.13 32.82
C LYS A 175 11.18 -19.28 31.52
N PRO A 176 10.83 -20.52 31.11
CA PRO A 176 9.87 -20.72 30.04
C PRO A 176 8.60 -19.93 30.38
N PRO A 177 8.00 -19.25 29.39
CA PRO A 177 6.92 -18.33 29.67
C PRO A 177 5.75 -19.09 30.28
N GLU A 178 5.21 -18.57 31.38
CA GLU A 178 4.03 -19.16 31.98
C GLU A 178 2.90 -19.17 30.93
N PRO A 179 2.16 -20.29 30.80
CA PRO A 179 1.09 -20.42 29.80
C PRO A 179 0.08 -19.26 29.84
N ALA A 180 -0.20 -18.72 31.03
CA ALA A 180 -1.09 -17.58 31.22
C ALA A 180 -0.56 -16.27 30.61
N ILE A 181 0.74 -15.99 30.75
CA ILE A 181 1.38 -14.79 30.16
C ILE A 181 1.39 -14.90 28.64
N THR A 182 1.67 -16.08 28.12
CA THR A 182 1.63 -16.35 26.68
C THR A 182 0.24 -16.12 26.10
N GLN A 183 -0.81 -16.55 26.80
CA GLN A 183 -2.19 -16.32 26.37
C GLN A 183 -2.56 -14.83 26.39
N LEU A 184 -2.11 -14.09 27.40
CA LEU A 184 -2.33 -12.65 27.49
C LEU A 184 -1.72 -11.91 26.30
N GLU A 185 -0.47 -12.20 25.96
CA GLU A 185 0.23 -11.60 24.83
C GLU A 185 -0.38 -12.00 23.48
N LEU A 186 -0.85 -13.24 23.33
CA LEU A 186 -1.57 -13.68 22.14
C LEU A 186 -2.89 -12.91 21.94
N ALA A 187 -3.56 -12.52 23.03
CA ALA A 187 -4.80 -11.77 22.96
C ALA A 187 -4.59 -10.30 22.53
N THR A 188 -3.48 -9.68 22.95
CA THR A 188 -3.25 -8.24 22.75
C THR A 188 -2.40 -7.94 21.51
N GLN A 189 -1.50 -8.84 21.13
CA GLN A 189 -0.60 -8.66 19.97
C GLN A 189 -1.32 -9.00 18.66
N ARG A 190 -2.17 -8.07 18.20
CA ARG A 190 -3.04 -8.24 17.02
C ARG A 190 -2.51 -7.60 15.73
N GLY A 191 -1.40 -6.87 15.80
CA GLY A 191 -0.79 -6.18 14.65
C GLY A 191 -0.12 -7.08 13.61
N ALA A 192 0.41 -6.44 12.55
CA ALA A 192 1.25 -7.10 11.56
C ALA A 192 2.63 -7.50 12.09
N PHE A 193 3.07 -6.86 13.18
CA PHE A 193 4.33 -7.12 13.87
C PHE A 193 4.10 -7.41 15.35
N CYS A 194 4.97 -8.26 15.91
CA CYS A 194 4.99 -8.62 17.33
C CYS A 194 6.44 -8.82 17.79
N LYS A 195 6.71 -8.59 19.08
CA LYS A 195 8.02 -8.95 19.67
C LYS A 195 8.15 -10.48 19.74
N GLN A 196 9.29 -11.00 19.28
CA GLN A 196 9.71 -12.40 19.33
C GLN A 196 8.71 -13.42 18.73
N ARG A 197 7.86 -12.99 17.78
CA ARG A 197 6.95 -13.88 17.06
C ARG A 197 7.02 -13.66 15.56
N ALA A 198 7.36 -14.71 14.84
CA ALA A 198 7.32 -14.72 13.39
C ALA A 198 5.92 -15.08 12.89
N LEU A 199 5.35 -14.22 12.05
CA LEU A 199 4.03 -14.43 11.43
C LEU A 199 4.19 -14.86 9.97
N ARG A 200 3.12 -15.31 9.33
CA ARG A 200 3.07 -15.65 7.89
C ARG A 200 1.91 -14.90 7.23
N PHE A 201 1.96 -14.70 5.92
CA PHE A 201 0.84 -14.06 5.21
C PHE A 201 -0.51 -14.77 5.38
N ARG A 202 -0.51 -16.09 5.60
CA ARG A 202 -1.74 -16.84 5.91
C ARG A 202 -2.38 -16.49 7.26
N ASP A 203 -1.62 -15.84 8.16
CA ASP A 203 -2.10 -15.47 9.50
C ASP A 203 -2.85 -14.11 9.48
N PHE A 204 -2.93 -13.46 8.31
CA PHE A 204 -3.68 -12.24 8.05
C PHE A 204 -5.09 -12.58 7.53
N LEU A 205 -5.97 -13.02 8.43
CA LEU A 205 -7.33 -13.43 8.10
C LEU A 205 -8.22 -12.26 7.61
N ASP A 206 -7.87 -11.02 7.98
CA ASP A 206 -8.54 -9.80 7.50
C ASP A 206 -8.18 -9.45 6.06
N GLY A 207 -7.14 -10.12 5.53
CA GLY A 207 -6.59 -9.93 4.20
C GLY A 207 -5.47 -8.89 4.17
N LEU A 208 -4.42 -9.19 3.38
CA LEU A 208 -3.24 -8.31 3.26
C LEU A 208 -3.59 -6.89 2.74
N SER A 209 -4.68 -6.76 1.98
CA SER A 209 -5.15 -5.47 1.47
C SER A 209 -5.90 -4.62 2.50
N ASN A 210 -6.25 -5.18 3.65
CA ASN A 210 -7.04 -4.52 4.70
C ASN A 210 -6.27 -4.35 6.01
N THR A 211 -5.07 -4.94 6.12
CA THR A 211 -4.20 -4.79 7.30
C THR A 211 -3.04 -3.86 6.99
N LEU A 212 -2.75 -2.92 7.89
CA LEU A 212 -1.58 -2.07 7.84
C LEU A 212 -0.34 -2.81 8.34
N MET A 213 0.82 -2.55 7.74
CA MET A 213 2.10 -3.03 8.24
C MET A 213 3.01 -1.91 8.76
N MET A 214 2.99 -0.73 8.14
CA MET A 214 3.86 0.38 8.52
C MET A 214 3.16 1.73 8.41
N ALA A 215 3.66 2.72 9.10
CA ALA A 215 3.23 4.11 8.97
C ALA A 215 4.41 5.07 9.14
N GLU A 216 4.25 6.32 8.70
CA GLU A 216 5.18 7.38 9.06
C GLU A 216 5.06 7.73 10.55
N SER A 217 6.17 8.21 11.08
CA SER A 217 6.32 8.72 12.43
C SER A 217 7.32 9.88 12.41
N GLN A 218 6.95 11.01 13.00
CA GLN A 218 7.91 12.08 13.27
C GLN A 218 8.95 11.60 14.30
N ILE A 219 10.24 11.72 13.96
CA ILE A 219 11.36 11.35 14.84
C ILE A 219 11.32 12.16 16.14
N ALA A 220 11.21 13.49 16.03
CA ALA A 220 11.05 14.39 17.17
C ALA A 220 9.65 15.02 17.17
N GLY A 221 8.62 14.16 17.18
CA GLY A 221 7.23 14.58 17.31
C GLY A 221 6.83 14.98 18.74
N LYS A 222 5.52 14.86 19.04
CA LYS A 222 4.98 15.14 20.38
C LYS A 222 5.70 14.28 21.45
N PRO A 223 6.02 14.86 22.64
CA PRO A 223 6.63 14.11 23.72
C PRO A 223 5.81 12.87 24.13
N VAL A 224 6.49 11.78 24.47
CA VAL A 224 5.84 10.54 24.91
C VAL A 224 5.69 10.59 26.43
N ALA A 225 4.45 10.64 26.93
CA ALA A 225 4.19 10.67 28.37
C ALA A 225 4.53 9.31 29.01
N LYS A 226 5.07 9.30 30.22
CA LYS A 226 5.39 8.08 30.96
C LYS A 226 4.49 7.88 32.19
N ASN A 227 4.36 6.61 32.61
CA ASN A 227 3.62 6.22 33.81
C ASN A 227 2.15 6.67 33.81
N VAL A 228 1.45 6.43 32.69
CA VAL A 228 0.02 6.72 32.56
C VAL A 228 -0.83 5.58 33.11
N SER A 229 -1.22 5.69 34.39
CA SER A 229 -2.09 4.71 35.03
C SER A 229 -3.46 4.58 34.35
N GLY A 230 -3.96 3.35 34.25
CA GLY A 230 -5.26 3.04 33.66
C GLY A 230 -5.29 3.05 32.13
N LEU A 231 -4.15 3.20 31.46
CA LEU A 231 -4.07 3.32 30.00
C LEU A 231 -4.74 2.16 29.23
N PRO A 232 -4.62 0.87 29.63
CA PRO A 232 -5.35 -0.22 28.98
C PRO A 232 -6.88 -0.14 29.12
N MET A 233 -7.38 0.57 30.13
CA MET A 233 -8.81 0.72 30.41
C MET A 233 -9.42 1.93 29.71
N ASN A 234 -8.64 3.00 29.56
CA ASN A 234 -9.06 4.22 28.87
C ASN A 234 -7.85 4.82 28.10
N PRO A 235 -7.72 4.51 26.80
CA PRO A 235 -6.66 5.05 25.96
C PRO A 235 -6.69 6.58 25.82
N SER A 236 -7.85 7.23 26.02
CA SER A 236 -7.97 8.69 25.90
C SER A 236 -7.23 9.45 27.01
N LEU A 237 -6.82 8.77 28.09
CA LEU A 237 -5.99 9.36 29.14
C LEU A 237 -4.64 9.91 28.62
N VAL A 238 -4.22 9.50 27.42
CA VAL A 238 -3.05 10.09 26.74
C VAL A 238 -3.18 11.60 26.56
N PHE A 239 -4.38 12.11 26.25
CA PHE A 239 -4.58 13.54 26.03
C PHE A 239 -4.40 14.37 27.31
N GLU A 240 -4.89 13.87 28.43
CA GLU A 240 -4.71 14.49 29.75
C GLU A 240 -3.24 14.40 30.21
N ALA A 241 -2.59 13.26 29.96
CA ALA A 241 -1.20 13.04 30.34
C ALA A 241 -0.24 14.06 29.69
N GLN A 242 -0.56 14.58 28.51
CA GLN A 242 0.22 15.63 27.85
C GLN A 242 0.23 16.97 28.58
N GLN A 243 -0.71 17.21 29.50
CA GLN A 243 -0.86 18.50 30.18
C GLN A 243 -0.19 18.56 31.56
N GLY A 244 0.36 17.45 32.07
CA GLY A 244 0.87 17.44 33.44
C GLY A 244 1.64 16.22 33.92
N LYS A 245 2.04 15.29 33.04
CA LYS A 245 2.86 14.13 33.42
C LYS A 245 4.33 14.29 33.00
N GLU A 246 5.16 13.42 33.57
CA GLU A 246 6.54 13.26 33.16
C GLU A 246 6.62 12.64 31.75
N PHE A 247 7.69 12.97 31.02
CA PHE A 247 7.93 12.49 29.66
C PHE A 247 9.21 11.66 29.56
N TRP A 248 9.31 10.82 28.54
CA TRP A 248 10.54 10.15 28.17
C TRP A 248 11.53 11.16 27.54
N PRO A 249 12.79 11.26 28.02
CA PRO A 249 13.78 12.23 27.51
C PRO A 249 14.05 12.13 26.00
N GLU A 250 13.97 10.92 25.44
CA GLU A 250 14.26 10.64 24.03
C GLU A 250 13.05 10.05 23.28
N GLY A 251 11.83 10.28 23.79
CA GLY A 251 10.55 9.99 23.13
C GLY A 251 10.57 8.82 22.15
N ARG A 252 10.60 9.12 20.84
CA ARG A 252 10.71 8.16 19.73
C ARG A 252 12.04 8.25 18.95
N GLN A 253 13.03 8.93 19.50
CA GLN A 253 14.30 9.27 18.85
C GLN A 253 15.35 8.16 18.97
N ALA A 254 14.93 6.93 19.31
CA ALA A 254 15.84 5.82 19.52
C ALA A 254 16.43 5.32 18.19
N CYS A 255 17.52 4.56 18.29
CA CYS A 255 18.18 3.94 17.15
C CYS A 255 17.18 3.11 16.31
N TRP A 256 17.35 3.13 14.98
CA TRP A 256 16.60 2.35 14.00
C TRP A 256 16.68 0.84 14.27
N ALA A 257 17.72 0.39 14.97
CA ALA A 257 17.90 -0.98 15.39
C ALA A 257 17.10 -1.36 16.66
N ASP A 258 16.54 -0.40 17.42
CA ASP A 258 15.74 -0.68 18.63
C ASP A 258 14.29 -1.00 18.27
N GLY A 259 13.88 -2.26 18.37
CA GLY A 259 12.54 -2.74 18.05
C GLY A 259 11.48 -2.46 19.11
N ALA A 260 11.80 -1.77 20.21
CA ALA A 260 10.80 -1.46 21.24
C ALA A 260 9.63 -0.66 20.68
N ILE A 261 8.42 -0.94 21.17
CA ILE A 261 7.20 -0.30 20.66
C ILE A 261 7.24 1.23 20.77
N ARG A 262 7.85 1.78 21.83
CA ARG A 262 8.05 3.22 21.99
C ARG A 262 8.88 3.83 20.85
N SER A 263 9.86 3.08 20.36
CA SER A 263 10.86 3.52 19.39
C SER A 263 10.37 3.32 17.96
N GLN A 264 9.88 2.11 17.65
CA GLN A 264 9.63 1.66 16.27
C GLN A 264 8.22 1.08 16.08
N GLY A 265 7.32 1.27 17.03
CA GLY A 265 5.95 0.78 16.95
C GLY A 265 4.92 1.89 16.85
N PHE A 266 3.81 1.60 16.18
CA PHE A 266 2.56 2.33 16.31
C PHE A 266 1.40 1.36 16.49
N GLN A 267 0.32 1.90 17.03
CA GLN A 267 -0.94 1.23 17.23
C GLN A 267 -2.08 2.04 16.62
N THR A 268 -3.12 1.35 16.18
CA THR A 268 -4.26 1.97 15.52
C THR A 268 -5.40 2.28 16.50
N ILE A 269 -5.07 2.99 17.58
CA ILE A 269 -6.01 3.28 18.69
C ILE A 269 -6.47 4.73 18.62
N LEU A 270 -5.52 5.66 18.69
CA LEU A 270 -5.78 7.09 18.54
C LEU A 270 -5.50 7.51 17.09
N PRO A 271 -6.19 8.55 16.57
CA PRO A 271 -6.01 8.96 15.18
C PRO A 271 -4.57 9.43 14.91
N PRO A 272 -4.11 9.41 13.65
CA PRO A 272 -2.81 9.97 13.28
C PRO A 272 -2.58 11.38 13.85
N ASP A 273 -1.32 11.67 14.18
CA ASP A 273 -0.85 12.88 14.85
C ASP A 273 -1.33 13.06 16.30
N SER A 274 -1.96 12.04 16.89
CA SER A 274 -2.27 12.05 18.33
C SER A 274 -1.00 11.96 19.19
N PRO A 275 -1.04 12.43 20.44
CA PRO A 275 0.05 12.19 21.37
C PRO A 275 0.21 10.68 21.67
N SER A 276 1.32 10.32 22.31
CA SER A 276 1.62 8.94 22.68
C SER A 276 1.96 8.85 24.18
N ALA A 277 1.74 7.68 24.78
CA ALA A 277 2.11 7.43 26.16
C ALA A 277 2.43 5.96 26.44
N THR A 278 3.24 5.73 27.46
CA THR A 278 3.41 4.43 28.11
C THR A 278 2.67 4.40 29.44
N SER A 279 2.15 3.24 29.81
CA SER A 279 1.48 3.04 31.10
C SER A 279 2.46 3.07 32.28
N ASP A 280 1.92 2.93 33.48
CA ASP A 280 2.65 2.66 34.73
C ASP A 280 3.26 1.25 34.80
N ASP A 281 2.87 0.33 33.90
CA ASP A 281 3.53 -0.97 33.71
C ASP A 281 4.78 -0.89 32.80
N GLY A 282 5.20 0.32 32.44
CA GLY A 282 6.38 0.57 31.61
C GLY A 282 6.10 0.54 30.10
N GLU A 283 7.15 0.45 29.31
CA GLU A 283 7.10 0.67 27.85
C GLU A 283 6.45 -0.46 27.05
N TYR A 284 6.28 -1.64 27.64
CA TYR A 284 5.62 -2.79 26.99
C TYR A 284 4.11 -2.62 26.89
N THR A 285 3.54 -1.72 27.70
CA THR A 285 2.13 -1.40 27.71
C THR A 285 1.99 0.08 27.35
N ALA A 286 1.52 0.34 26.13
CA ALA A 286 1.63 1.67 25.52
C ALA A 286 0.48 1.98 24.57
N VAL A 287 0.34 3.27 24.25
CA VAL A 287 -0.45 3.81 23.15
C VAL A 287 0.49 4.69 22.33
N MET A 288 0.90 4.20 21.16
CA MET A 288 1.81 4.86 20.24
C MET A 288 1.09 5.24 18.95
N SER A 289 0.94 6.54 18.70
CA SER A 289 0.18 7.05 17.55
C SER A 289 1.09 7.25 16.33
N ALA A 290 0.64 6.92 15.13
CA ALA A 290 1.35 7.30 13.90
C ALA A 290 1.35 8.83 13.72
N SER A 291 2.35 9.39 13.03
CA SER A 291 2.37 10.85 12.73
C SER A 291 3.23 11.21 11.53
N SER A 292 2.96 12.33 10.89
CA SER A 292 3.72 12.76 9.70
C SER A 292 3.96 14.28 9.68
N HIS A 293 4.80 14.75 8.77
CA HIS A 293 4.97 16.18 8.46
C HIS A 293 4.06 16.64 7.32
N HIS A 294 3.25 15.76 6.73
CA HIS A 294 2.53 15.99 5.48
C HIS A 294 1.10 16.54 5.62
N GLY A 295 0.78 17.23 6.71
CA GLY A 295 -0.58 17.71 7.03
C GLY A 295 -1.24 16.84 8.10
N PRO A 296 -2.53 17.05 8.44
CA PRO A 296 -3.21 16.28 9.49
C PRO A 296 -3.50 14.85 9.01
N GLY A 297 -2.55 13.95 9.23
CA GLY A 297 -2.57 12.59 8.73
C GLY A 297 -1.19 11.96 8.63
N THR A 298 -1.12 10.77 8.04
CA THR A 298 0.11 10.02 7.86
C THR A 298 0.04 9.10 6.65
N HIS A 299 1.16 8.89 5.95
CA HIS A 299 1.21 7.79 5.00
C HIS A 299 1.32 6.46 5.74
N VAL A 300 0.52 5.50 5.28
CA VAL A 300 0.47 4.14 5.79
C VAL A 300 0.71 3.16 4.66
N LEU A 301 1.31 2.02 4.99
CA LEU A 301 1.60 0.93 4.10
C LEU A 301 0.74 -0.27 4.50
N TYR A 302 -0.06 -0.78 3.57
CA TYR A 302 -0.82 -2.01 3.69
C TYR A 302 0.06 -3.24 3.47
N CYS A 303 -0.32 -4.38 4.05
CA CYS A 303 0.40 -5.65 3.98
C CYS A 303 0.54 -6.22 2.56
N ASP A 304 -0.19 -5.71 1.57
CA ASP A 304 -0.03 -6.06 0.16
C ASP A 304 0.87 -5.09 -0.64
N GLY A 305 1.45 -4.11 0.05
CA GLY A 305 2.34 -3.11 -0.49
C GLY A 305 1.65 -1.95 -1.19
N ALA A 306 0.36 -1.72 -0.95
CA ALA A 306 -0.30 -0.46 -1.27
C ALA A 306 0.05 0.60 -0.21
N VAL A 307 0.29 1.84 -0.65
CA VAL A 307 0.47 2.98 0.25
C VAL A 307 -0.74 3.90 0.10
N ALA A 308 -1.20 4.46 1.22
CA ALA A 308 -2.27 5.44 1.26
C ALA A 308 -1.95 6.51 2.30
N PHE A 309 -2.54 7.69 2.15
CA PHE A 309 -2.53 8.74 3.15
C PHE A 309 -3.80 8.65 3.99
N VAL A 310 -3.65 8.49 5.30
CA VAL A 310 -4.76 8.42 6.27
C VAL A 310 -4.83 9.73 7.03
N THR A 311 -5.97 10.40 6.98
CA THR A 311 -6.18 11.68 7.67
C THR A 311 -6.39 11.48 9.17
N SER A 312 -6.07 12.49 9.97
CA SER A 312 -6.36 12.50 11.42
C SER A 312 -7.86 12.50 11.75
N LYS A 313 -8.75 12.61 10.74
CA LYS A 313 -10.21 12.54 10.89
C LYS A 313 -10.76 11.12 10.73
N ILE A 314 -9.89 10.11 10.57
CA ILE A 314 -10.32 8.72 10.47
C ILE A 314 -11.15 8.32 11.70
N ASP A 315 -12.19 7.50 11.47
CA ASP A 315 -13.00 6.95 12.54
C ASP A 315 -12.14 6.08 13.47
N THR A 316 -12.07 6.50 14.74
CA THR A 316 -11.37 5.79 15.81
C THR A 316 -12.31 5.17 16.83
N GLY A 317 -13.59 4.99 16.49
CA GLY A 317 -14.59 4.42 17.38
C GLY A 317 -14.64 5.14 18.73
N ASP A 318 -14.71 4.37 19.81
CA ASP A 318 -14.73 4.91 21.17
C ASP A 318 -13.37 4.70 21.85
N THR A 319 -12.54 5.73 21.81
CA THR A 319 -11.20 5.77 22.41
C THR A 319 -11.22 5.78 23.94
N THR A 320 -12.39 5.81 24.58
CA THR A 320 -12.53 5.67 26.03
C THR A 320 -12.78 4.23 26.47
N ARG A 321 -13.01 3.31 25.52
CA ARG A 321 -13.25 1.89 25.83
C ARG A 321 -11.96 1.14 26.18
N PRO A 322 -12.08 0.15 27.08
CA PRO A 322 -10.98 -0.76 27.38
C PRO A 322 -10.45 -1.45 26.14
N SER A 323 -9.14 -1.68 26.14
CA SER A 323 -8.45 -2.46 25.11
C SER A 323 -8.88 -3.93 25.12
N VAL A 324 -8.48 -4.66 24.08
CA VAL A 324 -8.65 -6.11 24.04
C VAL A 324 -7.52 -6.77 24.83
N ALA A 325 -7.91 -7.56 25.83
CA ALA A 325 -7.00 -8.34 26.68
C ALA A 325 -7.73 -9.51 27.36
N ILE A 326 -6.99 -10.39 28.02
CA ILE A 326 -7.52 -11.44 28.90
C ILE A 326 -7.34 -11.00 30.35
N GLY A 327 -8.37 -11.18 31.19
CA GLY A 327 -8.30 -10.96 32.64
C GLY A 327 -9.47 -10.13 33.18
N ASP A 328 -9.64 -10.16 34.49
CA ASP A 328 -10.58 -9.28 35.18
C ASP A 328 -9.95 -7.89 35.36
N PRO A 329 -10.55 -6.81 34.84
CA PRO A 329 -9.99 -5.49 34.97
C PRO A 329 -10.11 -4.99 36.41
N PRO A 330 -9.20 -4.11 36.87
CA PRO A 330 -9.22 -3.60 38.25
C PRO A 330 -10.48 -2.82 38.64
N ASN A 331 -11.33 -2.39 37.69
CA ASN A 331 -12.43 -1.44 37.92
C ASN A 331 -13.79 -1.83 37.27
N ASN A 332 -14.22 -3.09 37.34
CA ASN A 332 -15.59 -3.55 36.95
C ASN A 332 -16.08 -3.28 35.50
N GLY A 333 -15.28 -2.64 34.63
CA GLY A 333 -15.55 -2.51 33.20
C GLY A 333 -14.68 -3.49 32.41
N GLY A 334 -15.26 -4.59 31.92
CA GLY A 334 -14.54 -5.67 31.22
C GLY A 334 -13.63 -5.20 30.08
N PHE A 335 -12.45 -5.81 29.92
CA PHE A 335 -11.69 -5.73 28.66
C PHE A 335 -12.57 -6.23 27.50
N ALA A 336 -12.33 -5.70 26.30
CA ALA A 336 -12.94 -6.26 25.11
C ALA A 336 -12.42 -7.70 24.90
N LYS A 337 -13.32 -8.60 24.49
CA LYS A 337 -12.99 -10.04 24.42
C LYS A 337 -11.96 -10.30 23.32
N PRO A 338 -10.96 -11.15 23.54
CA PRO A 338 -10.05 -11.57 22.48
C PRO A 338 -10.81 -12.13 21.28
N GLY A 339 -10.44 -11.70 20.07
CA GLY A 339 -11.13 -12.06 18.83
C GLY A 339 -12.42 -11.28 18.56
N SER A 340 -12.78 -10.30 19.39
CA SER A 340 -13.83 -9.34 19.04
C SER A 340 -13.34 -8.31 18.03
N GLN A 341 -14.29 -7.66 17.36
CA GLN A 341 -14.04 -6.46 16.58
C GLN A 341 -13.28 -5.41 17.41
N SER A 342 -12.44 -4.61 16.75
CA SER A 342 -11.75 -3.48 17.35
C SER A 342 -12.76 -2.49 17.94
N PRO A 343 -12.55 -2.02 19.19
CA PRO A 343 -13.36 -0.94 19.75
C PRO A 343 -13.03 0.44 19.13
N TYR A 344 -11.94 0.52 18.35
CA TYR A 344 -11.40 1.77 17.83
C TYR A 344 -11.76 2.03 16.36
N GLY A 345 -12.95 1.59 15.96
CA GLY A 345 -13.54 1.92 14.67
C GLY A 345 -12.73 1.43 13.46
N LEU A 346 -12.87 2.14 12.35
CA LEU A 346 -12.15 1.85 11.10
C LEU A 346 -10.63 1.83 11.30
N TRP A 347 -10.08 2.78 12.06
CA TRP A 347 -8.65 2.84 12.31
C TRP A 347 -8.16 1.58 13.04
N GLY A 348 -8.85 1.20 14.11
CA GLY A 348 -8.62 -0.03 14.86
C GLY A 348 -8.62 -1.28 13.98
N ALA A 349 -9.67 -1.42 13.16
CA ALA A 349 -9.83 -2.52 12.22
C ALA A 349 -8.61 -2.69 11.29
N LEU A 350 -8.13 -1.57 10.70
CA LEU A 350 -6.99 -1.54 9.79
C LEU A 350 -5.68 -2.02 10.44
N GLY A 351 -5.54 -1.88 11.76
CA GLY A 351 -4.35 -2.36 12.46
C GLY A 351 -4.39 -3.84 12.81
N THR A 352 -5.56 -4.48 12.78
CA THR A 352 -5.69 -5.90 13.15
C THR A 352 -5.41 -6.84 11.99
N ARG A 353 -4.78 -7.99 12.28
CA ARG A 353 -4.48 -9.02 11.27
C ARG A 353 -5.56 -10.11 11.16
N ALA A 354 -6.30 -10.37 12.24
CA ALA A 354 -7.15 -11.57 12.33
C ALA A 354 -8.42 -11.37 13.18
N SER A 355 -9.07 -10.21 13.08
CA SER A 355 -10.32 -9.92 13.79
C SER A 355 -11.59 -10.21 12.96
N ALA A 356 -11.42 -10.73 11.73
CA ALA A 356 -12.43 -10.95 10.69
C ALA A 356 -13.17 -9.67 10.24
N GLU A 357 -12.46 -8.54 10.22
CA GLU A 357 -13.04 -7.23 9.90
C GLU A 357 -12.89 -6.94 8.41
N VAL A 358 -13.99 -7.08 7.64
CA VAL A 358 -14.02 -6.70 6.23
C VAL A 358 -14.39 -5.22 6.13
N ILE A 359 -13.40 -4.41 5.78
CA ILE A 359 -13.58 -2.98 5.56
C ILE A 359 -14.06 -2.76 4.13
N ASP A 360 -15.29 -2.25 3.97
CA ASP A 360 -15.74 -1.70 2.69
C ASP A 360 -15.08 -0.32 2.52
N MET A 361 -13.84 -0.31 2.01
CA MET A 361 -13.15 0.92 1.67
C MET A 361 -13.81 1.50 0.42
N ASN A 362 -14.89 2.27 0.57
CA ASN A 362 -15.42 3.07 -0.53
C ASN A 362 -14.48 4.27 -0.76
N PRO A 363 -13.59 4.26 -1.78
CA PRO A 363 -12.55 5.27 -1.96
C PRO A 363 -13.07 6.57 -2.64
N HIS A 364 -14.39 6.73 -2.75
CA HIS A 364 -15.02 7.66 -3.71
C HIS A 364 -15.85 8.78 -3.11
N SER A 365 -15.85 8.98 -1.78
CA SER A 365 -16.24 10.28 -1.25
C SER A 365 -15.03 11.22 -1.28
N ASP A 366 -15.21 12.44 -1.76
CA ASP A 366 -14.25 13.56 -1.60
C ASP A 366 -13.97 13.88 -0.11
N ASP A 367 -14.63 13.15 0.82
CA ASP A 367 -14.49 13.16 2.28
C ASP A 367 -13.85 11.86 2.84
N SER A 368 -13.31 10.98 1.99
CA SER A 368 -12.73 9.71 2.44
C SER A 368 -11.47 9.95 3.29
N ALA A 369 -11.49 9.46 4.53
CA ALA A 369 -10.38 9.58 5.48
C ALA A 369 -9.10 8.85 5.05
N ILE A 370 -9.15 8.11 3.93
CA ILE A 370 -8.06 7.32 3.35
C ILE A 370 -7.96 7.68 1.88
N THR A 371 -6.88 8.35 1.49
CA THR A 371 -6.62 8.74 0.10
C THR A 371 -5.41 7.97 -0.43
N THR A 372 -5.58 7.11 -1.43
CA THR A 372 -4.41 6.55 -2.14
C THR A 372 -3.77 7.65 -2.99
N PRO A 373 -2.44 7.88 -2.94
CA PRO A 373 -1.79 8.84 -3.81
C PRO A 373 -1.95 8.43 -5.27
N ARG A 374 -2.73 9.19 -6.05
CA ARG A 374 -3.00 8.92 -7.46
C ARG A 374 -2.05 9.74 -8.33
N ARG A 375 -1.27 9.08 -9.19
CA ARG A 375 -0.51 9.72 -10.28
C ARG A 375 -1.47 10.53 -11.16
N GLY A 376 -1.15 11.80 -11.45
CA GLY A 376 -1.92 12.65 -12.38
C GLY A 376 -1.98 12.08 -13.80
N LEU A 377 -2.97 12.48 -14.60
CA LEU A 377 -3.06 12.07 -16.01
C LEU A 377 -1.88 12.66 -16.77
N THR A 378 -1.25 11.84 -17.60
CA THR A 378 -0.30 12.31 -18.60
C THR A 378 -1.03 13.07 -19.69
N ALA A 379 -0.33 13.96 -20.40
CA ALA A 379 -0.91 14.73 -21.51
C ALA A 379 -1.48 13.85 -22.63
N ILE A 380 -0.93 12.64 -22.80
CA ILE A 380 -1.40 11.67 -23.80
C ILE A 380 -2.74 11.05 -23.36
N GLU A 381 -2.84 10.62 -22.10
CA GLU A 381 -4.08 10.06 -21.54
C GLU A 381 -5.23 11.10 -21.61
N LEU A 382 -4.92 12.36 -21.28
CA LEU A 382 -5.92 13.42 -21.36
C LEU A 382 -6.35 13.71 -22.81
N ALA A 383 -5.42 13.64 -23.78
CA ALA A 383 -5.73 13.85 -25.19
C ALA A 383 -6.63 12.74 -25.76
N GLU A 384 -6.44 11.48 -25.34
CA GLU A 384 -7.29 10.35 -25.73
C GLU A 384 -8.70 10.47 -25.12
N ILE A 385 -8.80 10.77 -23.83
CA ILE A 385 -10.08 10.96 -23.14
C ILE A 385 -10.90 12.08 -23.80
N LYS A 386 -10.24 13.18 -24.20
CA LYS A 386 -10.88 14.31 -24.87
C LYS A 386 -11.40 14.01 -26.28
N LYS A 387 -11.08 12.86 -26.88
CA LYS A 387 -11.69 12.41 -28.14
C LYS A 387 -13.12 11.90 -27.95
N LYS A 388 -13.48 11.47 -26.73
CA LYS A 388 -14.84 11.06 -26.40
C LYS A 388 -15.76 12.30 -26.37
N PRO A 389 -17.05 12.17 -26.70
CA PRO A 389 -17.98 13.28 -26.54
C PRO A 389 -18.11 13.62 -25.06
N MET A 390 -17.94 14.90 -24.71
CA MET A 390 -18.21 15.39 -23.36
C MET A 390 -19.71 15.25 -23.08
N ARG A 391 -20.06 14.79 -21.89
CA ARG A 391 -21.46 14.60 -21.47
C ARG A 391 -21.71 15.28 -20.14
N THR A 392 -22.97 15.68 -19.95
CA THR A 392 -23.52 16.10 -18.68
C THR A 392 -24.16 14.90 -18.01
N TRP A 393 -23.66 14.54 -16.84
CA TRP A 393 -24.09 13.39 -16.05
C TRP A 393 -25.02 13.84 -14.94
N THR A 394 -26.23 13.28 -14.89
CA THR A 394 -27.21 13.52 -13.83
C THR A 394 -26.83 12.67 -12.63
N MET A 395 -26.83 13.25 -11.43
CA MET A 395 -26.61 12.51 -10.19
C MET A 395 -27.91 11.84 -9.72
N SER A 396 -27.80 10.91 -8.77
CA SER A 396 -28.92 10.13 -8.22
C SER A 396 -29.98 10.96 -7.49
N ASP A 397 -29.66 12.22 -7.12
CA ASP A 397 -30.60 13.18 -6.55
C ASP A 397 -31.54 13.82 -7.60
N GLY A 398 -31.29 13.58 -8.90
CA GLY A 398 -32.06 14.10 -10.03
C GLY A 398 -32.01 15.62 -10.20
N LYS A 399 -31.14 16.32 -9.46
CA LYS A 399 -31.04 17.79 -9.45
C LYS A 399 -29.63 18.29 -9.73
N THR A 400 -28.62 17.55 -9.30
CA THR A 400 -27.23 17.92 -9.54
C THR A 400 -26.73 17.25 -10.80
N THR A 401 -25.91 18.00 -11.54
CA THR A 401 -25.29 17.54 -12.77
C THR A 401 -23.79 17.75 -12.70
N VAL A 402 -23.06 16.92 -13.43
CA VAL A 402 -21.60 16.95 -13.51
C VAL A 402 -21.21 16.84 -14.95
N ASP A 403 -20.43 17.79 -15.45
CA ASP A 403 -19.90 17.72 -16.80
C ASP A 403 -18.56 17.01 -16.79
N GLY A 404 -18.37 16.07 -17.72
CA GLY A 404 -17.10 15.39 -17.85
C GLY A 404 -17.07 14.33 -18.95
N TRP A 405 -15.86 13.99 -19.37
CA TRP A 405 -15.60 12.81 -20.20
C TRP A 405 -15.60 11.55 -19.34
N LEU A 406 -16.28 10.52 -19.79
CA LEU A 406 -16.13 9.18 -19.21
C LEU A 406 -14.74 8.65 -19.56
N ALA A 407 -13.84 8.70 -18.58
CA ALA A 407 -12.48 8.21 -18.76
C ALA A 407 -12.40 6.71 -18.51
N ASN A 408 -13.09 6.19 -17.47
CA ASN A 408 -13.06 4.75 -17.16
C ASN A 408 -14.35 4.32 -16.44
N TYR A 409 -14.78 3.09 -16.64
CA TYR A 409 -15.81 2.43 -15.85
C TYR A 409 -15.36 1.00 -15.52
N ARG A 410 -15.53 0.59 -14.27
CA ARG A 410 -15.18 -0.76 -13.82
C ARG A 410 -16.43 -1.61 -13.55
N PRO A 411 -16.36 -2.93 -13.78
CA PRO A 411 -17.43 -3.87 -13.41
C PRO A 411 -17.82 -3.83 -11.93
N SER A 412 -16.96 -3.30 -11.05
CA SER A 412 -17.26 -3.04 -9.64
C SER A 412 -18.21 -1.85 -9.40
N GLY A 413 -18.68 -1.18 -10.46
CA GLY A 413 -19.57 -0.03 -10.37
C GLY A 413 -18.85 1.31 -10.22
N GLU A 414 -17.52 1.36 -10.34
CA GLU A 414 -16.74 2.60 -10.26
C GLU A 414 -16.77 3.34 -11.60
N VAL A 415 -17.06 4.62 -11.58
CA VAL A 415 -17.10 5.52 -12.73
C VAL A 415 -16.06 6.62 -12.53
N LEU A 416 -15.21 6.84 -13.51
CA LEU A 416 -14.22 7.92 -13.53
C LEU A 416 -14.59 8.93 -14.61
N LEU A 417 -14.91 10.14 -14.17
CA LEU A 417 -15.09 11.30 -15.03
C LEU A 417 -13.86 12.20 -15.00
N VAL A 418 -13.60 12.88 -16.11
CA VAL A 418 -12.56 13.90 -16.22
C VAL A 418 -13.20 15.18 -16.73
N ASP A 419 -13.02 16.29 -16.02
CA ASP A 419 -13.54 17.60 -16.43
C ASP A 419 -12.64 18.31 -17.44
N GLU A 420 -13.06 19.48 -17.94
CA GLU A 420 -12.31 20.28 -18.93
C GLU A 420 -10.87 20.60 -18.51
N GLU A 421 -10.66 20.82 -17.21
CA GLU A 421 -9.40 21.16 -16.57
C GLU A 421 -8.50 19.93 -16.37
N GLY A 422 -9.00 18.73 -16.70
CA GLY A 422 -8.29 17.46 -16.53
C GLY A 422 -8.34 16.93 -15.10
N LYS A 423 -9.19 17.51 -14.24
CA LYS A 423 -9.41 17.04 -12.88
C LYS A 423 -10.28 15.78 -12.93
N ARG A 424 -9.86 14.79 -12.15
CA ARG A 424 -10.55 13.51 -12.04
C ARG A 424 -11.66 13.60 -11.00
N LYS A 425 -12.85 13.12 -11.34
CA LYS A 425 -13.97 12.95 -10.44
C LYS A 425 -14.39 11.50 -10.44
N TYR A 426 -14.38 10.88 -9.25
CA TYR A 426 -14.72 9.48 -9.09
C TYR A 426 -16.13 9.39 -8.52
N LEU A 427 -16.93 8.54 -9.14
CA LEU A 427 -18.32 8.29 -8.80
C LEU A 427 -18.53 6.79 -8.76
N THR A 428 -19.64 6.37 -8.18
CA THR A 428 -20.18 5.02 -8.31
C THR A 428 -21.43 5.06 -9.17
N LEU A 429 -21.84 3.92 -9.75
CA LEU A 429 -23.10 3.84 -10.50
C LEU A 429 -24.31 4.26 -9.66
N SER A 430 -24.26 4.07 -8.34
CA SER A 430 -25.30 4.53 -7.41
C SER A 430 -25.34 6.04 -7.20
N ASP A 431 -24.26 6.76 -7.54
CA ASP A 431 -24.22 8.22 -7.48
C ASP A 431 -24.83 8.88 -8.72
N LEU A 432 -25.08 8.11 -9.77
CA LEU A 432 -25.66 8.57 -11.03
C LEU A 432 -27.17 8.34 -11.09
N GLY A 433 -27.85 9.17 -11.88
CA GLY A 433 -29.23 8.94 -12.27
C GLY A 433 -29.36 7.61 -13.03
N SER A 434 -30.52 6.96 -12.90
CA SER A 434 -30.75 5.62 -13.47
C SER A 434 -30.50 5.53 -14.97
N GLU A 435 -30.82 6.57 -15.73
CA GLU A 435 -30.59 6.62 -17.18
C GLU A 435 -29.11 6.72 -17.54
N ASP A 436 -28.36 7.59 -16.85
CA ASP A 436 -26.92 7.77 -17.07
C ASP A 436 -26.13 6.53 -16.65
N ALA A 437 -26.48 5.93 -15.51
CA ALA A 437 -25.92 4.67 -15.04
C ALA A 437 -26.16 3.53 -16.06
N TYR A 438 -27.38 3.43 -16.60
CA TYR A 438 -27.71 2.44 -17.64
C TYR A 438 -26.89 2.65 -18.92
N SER A 439 -26.78 3.90 -19.39
CA SER A 439 -26.05 4.22 -20.62
C SER A 439 -24.56 3.87 -20.56
N ILE A 440 -23.93 3.96 -19.39
CA ILE A 440 -22.53 3.57 -19.16
C ILE A 440 -22.41 2.05 -19.32
N VAL A 441 -23.27 1.30 -18.64
CA VAL A 441 -23.26 -0.17 -18.67
C VAL A 441 -23.50 -0.66 -20.09
N GLU A 442 -24.53 -0.15 -20.78
CA GLU A 442 -24.88 -0.51 -22.15
C GLU A 442 -23.71 -0.26 -23.13
N SER A 443 -23.09 0.93 -23.09
CA SER A 443 -21.96 1.26 -23.97
C SER A 443 -20.74 0.37 -23.73
N THR A 444 -20.49 -0.02 -22.47
CA THR A 444 -19.36 -0.86 -22.08
C THR A 444 -19.59 -2.32 -22.48
N VAL A 445 -20.81 -2.83 -22.28
CA VAL A 445 -21.20 -4.18 -22.71
C VAL A 445 -21.10 -4.28 -24.22
N LYS A 446 -21.57 -3.27 -24.96
CA LYS A 446 -21.43 -3.20 -26.42
C LYS A 446 -19.96 -3.21 -26.86
N ALA A 447 -19.10 -2.41 -26.24
CA ALA A 447 -17.66 -2.39 -26.53
C ALA A 447 -16.98 -3.73 -26.19
N ALA A 448 -17.37 -4.39 -25.10
CA ALA A 448 -16.87 -5.71 -24.73
C ALA A 448 -17.31 -6.81 -25.71
N VAL A 449 -18.54 -6.74 -26.22
CA VAL A 449 -19.07 -7.62 -27.26
C VAL A 449 -18.36 -7.38 -28.59
N GLU A 450 -18.12 -6.12 -28.98
CA GLU A 450 -17.35 -5.77 -30.19
C GLU A 450 -15.88 -6.24 -30.09
N ALA A 451 -15.24 -6.05 -28.92
CA ALA A 451 -13.90 -6.57 -28.66
C ALA A 451 -13.86 -8.11 -28.76
N ARG A 452 -14.89 -8.80 -28.25
CA ARG A 452 -15.04 -10.26 -28.33
C ARG A 452 -15.15 -10.77 -29.77
N MET A 453 -15.86 -10.04 -30.64
CA MET A 453 -15.98 -10.38 -32.07
C MET A 453 -14.65 -10.33 -32.82
N VAL A 454 -13.74 -9.41 -32.46
CA VAL A 454 -12.42 -9.27 -33.11
C VAL A 454 -11.39 -10.25 -32.54
N LEU A 455 -11.49 -10.51 -31.25
CA LEU A 455 -10.47 -11.21 -30.48
C LEU A 455 -10.55 -12.74 -30.58
N LEU A 456 -11.76 -13.30 -30.57
CA LEU A 456 -11.95 -14.75 -30.63
C LEU A 456 -11.39 -15.40 -31.91
N PRO A 457 -11.59 -14.82 -33.12
CA PRO A 457 -10.96 -15.31 -34.35
C PRO A 457 -9.43 -15.24 -34.31
N GLN A 458 -8.87 -14.17 -33.75
CA GLN A 458 -7.41 -13.96 -33.66
C GLN A 458 -6.74 -14.95 -32.72
N LEU A 459 -7.37 -15.28 -31.58
CA LEU A 459 -6.86 -16.32 -30.67
C LEU A 459 -6.88 -17.70 -31.33
N LYS A 460 -7.95 -18.02 -32.08
CA LYS A 460 -8.05 -19.28 -32.83
C LYS A 460 -6.99 -19.37 -33.93
N GLU A 461 -6.69 -18.27 -34.61
CA GLU A 461 -5.58 -18.19 -35.58
C GLU A 461 -4.21 -18.37 -34.91
N ALA A 462 -3.98 -17.75 -33.74
CA ALA A 462 -2.75 -17.91 -32.97
C ALA A 462 -2.50 -19.37 -32.55
N VAL A 463 -3.55 -20.08 -32.10
CA VAL A 463 -3.48 -21.52 -31.80
C VAL A 463 -3.14 -22.32 -33.05
N ALA A 464 -3.82 -22.06 -34.18
CA ALA A 464 -3.57 -22.77 -35.43
C ALA A 464 -2.12 -22.63 -35.92
N LEU A 465 -1.53 -21.43 -35.85
CA LEU A 465 -0.13 -21.21 -36.22
C LEU A 465 0.85 -21.95 -35.31
N LEU A 466 0.57 -22.00 -33.99
CA LEU A 466 1.37 -22.75 -33.03
C LEU A 466 1.27 -24.27 -33.26
N GLU A 467 0.07 -24.77 -33.58
CA GLU A 467 -0.15 -26.19 -33.88
C GLU A 467 0.59 -26.63 -35.15
N GLN A 468 0.50 -25.82 -36.21
CA GLN A 468 1.15 -26.02 -37.51
C GLN A 468 2.67 -25.78 -37.47
N LYS A 469 3.21 -25.33 -36.34
CA LYS A 469 4.64 -24.99 -36.14
C LYS A 469 5.12 -23.85 -37.05
N GLU A 470 4.24 -22.96 -37.46
CA GLU A 470 4.56 -21.76 -38.25
C GLU A 470 5.05 -20.61 -37.35
N PHE A 471 6.08 -20.84 -36.53
CA PHE A 471 6.54 -19.89 -35.52
C PHE A 471 6.97 -18.51 -36.07
N PRO A 472 7.65 -18.41 -37.22
CA PRO A 472 8.00 -17.09 -37.78
C PRO A 472 6.77 -16.23 -38.09
N ARG A 473 5.68 -16.85 -38.60
CA ARG A 473 4.41 -16.15 -38.85
C ARG A 473 3.70 -15.79 -37.56
N PHE A 474 3.69 -16.69 -36.57
CA PHE A 474 3.16 -16.39 -35.24
C PHE A 474 3.87 -15.18 -34.62
N ILE A 475 5.21 -15.15 -34.67
CA ILE A 475 6.02 -14.04 -34.15
C ILE A 475 5.70 -12.73 -34.88
N GLN A 476 5.67 -12.75 -36.21
CA GLN A 476 5.40 -11.55 -37.01
C GLN A 476 4.00 -10.97 -36.79
N GLN A 477 3.00 -11.83 -36.59
CA GLN A 477 1.61 -11.40 -36.47
C GLN A 477 1.23 -11.03 -35.03
N PHE A 478 1.76 -11.77 -34.05
CA PHE A 478 1.30 -11.71 -32.67
C PHE A 478 2.36 -11.24 -31.68
N ILE A 479 3.60 -10.93 -32.06
CA ILE A 479 4.61 -10.40 -31.12
C ILE A 479 5.07 -9.02 -31.56
N ILE A 480 5.04 -8.06 -30.63
CA ILE A 480 5.62 -6.73 -30.88
C ILE A 480 7.15 -6.86 -30.81
N ILE A 481 7.82 -6.74 -31.95
CA ILE A 481 9.29 -6.67 -32.03
C ILE A 481 9.66 -5.22 -32.32
N ALA A 482 10.51 -4.64 -31.47
CA ALA A 482 11.11 -3.34 -31.75
C ALA A 482 12.02 -3.47 -32.99
N PRO A 483 12.07 -2.47 -33.89
CA PRO A 483 12.82 -2.56 -35.15
C PRO A 483 14.27 -3.02 -35.01
N GLU A 484 14.91 -2.67 -33.90
CA GLU A 484 16.27 -3.05 -33.51
C GLU A 484 16.47 -4.54 -33.16
N ASN A 485 15.40 -5.30 -32.90
CA ASN A 485 15.44 -6.68 -32.41
C ASN A 485 14.94 -7.70 -33.45
N VAL A 486 14.83 -7.32 -34.73
CA VAL A 486 14.36 -8.22 -35.80
C VAL A 486 15.32 -9.39 -36.03
N ASP A 487 16.61 -9.22 -35.76
CA ASP A 487 17.63 -10.27 -35.88
C ASP A 487 17.50 -11.37 -34.81
N ASP A 488 16.71 -11.15 -33.74
CA ASP A 488 16.49 -12.12 -32.66
C ASP A 488 15.38 -13.15 -32.94
N ILE A 489 14.67 -13.01 -34.07
CA ILE A 489 13.56 -13.90 -34.46
C ILE A 489 13.93 -15.40 -34.46
N PRO A 490 15.13 -15.84 -34.91
CA PRO A 490 15.53 -17.25 -34.85
C PRO A 490 15.67 -17.77 -33.41
N ALA A 491 16.20 -16.95 -32.50
CA ALA A 491 16.35 -17.27 -31.09
C ALA A 491 14.98 -17.33 -30.38
N MET A 492 14.10 -16.39 -30.69
CA MET A 492 12.70 -16.38 -30.21
C MET A 492 11.92 -17.59 -30.71
N SER A 493 12.05 -17.95 -31.99
CA SER A 493 11.41 -19.13 -32.60
C SER A 493 11.79 -20.42 -31.88
N THR A 494 13.07 -20.54 -31.48
CA THR A 494 13.57 -21.68 -30.71
C THR A 494 12.95 -21.74 -29.31
N ASN A 495 12.75 -20.59 -28.66
CA ASN A 495 12.14 -20.51 -27.34
C ASN A 495 10.63 -20.82 -27.38
N ILE A 496 9.92 -20.32 -28.41
CA ILE A 496 8.50 -20.63 -28.64
C ILE A 496 8.32 -22.12 -28.96
N TYR A 497 9.21 -22.71 -29.78
CA TYR A 497 9.18 -24.15 -30.06
C TYR A 497 9.27 -24.99 -28.78
N ARG A 498 10.17 -24.64 -27.85
CA ARG A 498 10.34 -25.34 -26.56
C ARG A 498 9.11 -25.25 -25.66
N ASN A 499 8.34 -24.16 -25.76
CA ASN A 499 7.23 -23.86 -24.85
C ASN A 499 5.84 -23.94 -25.52
N ARG A 500 5.78 -24.40 -26.77
CA ARG A 500 4.58 -24.46 -27.63
C ARG A 500 3.36 -25.09 -26.95
N GLY A 501 3.53 -26.20 -26.24
CA GLY A 501 2.42 -26.88 -25.57
C GLY A 501 1.76 -26.03 -24.48
N MET A 502 2.57 -25.29 -23.71
CA MET A 502 2.09 -24.40 -22.66
C MET A 502 1.41 -23.16 -23.24
N LEU A 503 1.92 -22.66 -24.38
CA LEU A 503 1.31 -21.55 -25.11
C LEU A 503 -0.07 -21.92 -25.64
N ILE A 504 -0.21 -23.04 -26.35
CA ILE A 504 -1.50 -23.53 -26.87
C ILE A 504 -2.52 -23.67 -25.75
N GLN A 505 -2.14 -24.34 -24.64
CA GLN A 505 -3.02 -24.52 -23.49
C GLN A 505 -3.50 -23.17 -22.93
N SER A 506 -2.61 -22.18 -22.85
CA SER A 506 -2.95 -20.86 -22.32
C SER A 506 -3.89 -20.07 -23.26
N PHE A 507 -3.76 -20.24 -24.59
CA PHE A 507 -4.69 -19.65 -25.56
C PHE A 507 -6.05 -20.37 -25.54
N ASP A 508 -6.07 -21.69 -25.42
CA ASP A 508 -7.31 -22.46 -25.29
C ASP A 508 -8.08 -22.12 -24.02
N ASP A 509 -7.38 -21.91 -22.90
CA ASP A 509 -7.98 -21.44 -21.64
C ASP A 509 -8.58 -20.03 -21.81
N ALA A 510 -7.92 -19.14 -22.56
CA ALA A 510 -8.44 -17.81 -22.89
C ALA A 510 -9.67 -17.88 -23.80
N ILE A 511 -9.66 -18.74 -24.82
CA ILE A 511 -10.80 -18.99 -25.72
C ILE A 511 -11.99 -19.53 -24.93
N ARG A 512 -11.76 -20.52 -24.05
CA ARG A 512 -12.80 -21.07 -23.18
C ARG A 512 -13.38 -20.04 -22.24
N GLY A 513 -12.54 -19.21 -21.59
CA GLY A 513 -13.00 -18.12 -20.74
C GLY A 513 -13.88 -17.11 -21.49
N ILE A 514 -13.54 -16.81 -22.74
CA ILE A 514 -14.37 -15.99 -23.63
C ILE A 514 -15.68 -16.71 -23.99
N GLU A 515 -15.68 -18.01 -24.26
CA GLU A 515 -16.86 -18.77 -24.68
C GLU A 515 -17.84 -19.07 -23.52
N THR A 516 -17.37 -19.34 -22.30
CA THR A 516 -18.20 -19.79 -21.16
C THR A 516 -18.74 -18.69 -20.25
N LYS A 517 -18.62 -17.42 -20.63
CA LYS A 517 -19.09 -16.24 -19.88
C LYS A 517 -18.49 -16.08 -18.46
N ASP A 518 -17.36 -16.73 -18.16
CA ASP A 518 -16.63 -16.50 -16.90
C ASP A 518 -15.44 -15.58 -17.17
N MET A 519 -15.70 -14.27 -17.16
CA MET A 519 -14.67 -13.23 -17.30
C MET A 519 -14.03 -12.84 -15.96
N SER A 520 -14.21 -13.64 -14.90
CA SER A 520 -13.66 -13.34 -13.57
C SER A 520 -12.12 -13.25 -13.52
N GLY A 521 -11.44 -13.62 -14.61
CA GLY A 521 -10.00 -13.41 -14.85
C GLY A 521 -9.63 -12.44 -15.97
N MET A 522 -10.59 -11.76 -16.61
CA MET A 522 -10.35 -10.83 -17.72
C MET A 522 -10.68 -9.38 -17.30
N SER A 523 -9.65 -8.54 -17.27
CA SER A 523 -9.79 -7.09 -17.08
C SER A 523 -9.84 -6.43 -18.46
N VAL A 524 -11.02 -5.98 -18.88
CA VAL A 524 -11.18 -5.08 -20.02
C VAL A 524 -11.05 -3.66 -19.51
N ASP A 525 -9.89 -3.05 -19.71
CA ASP A 525 -9.69 -1.60 -19.54
C ASP A 525 -9.71 -1.01 -20.96
N GLU A 526 -10.54 0.01 -21.22
CA GLU A 526 -10.64 0.62 -22.56
C GLU A 526 -9.29 1.21 -23.04
N ASP A 527 -8.36 1.49 -22.11
CA ASP A 527 -7.01 1.96 -22.39
C ASP A 527 -5.92 0.86 -22.34
N ASN A 528 -6.27 -0.37 -21.92
CA ASN A 528 -5.36 -1.52 -21.87
C ASN A 528 -6.18 -2.81 -21.81
N LEU A 529 -6.49 -3.31 -22.99
CA LEU A 529 -7.36 -4.46 -23.17
C LEU A 529 -6.53 -5.76 -22.95
N GLY A 530 -5.89 -5.88 -21.77
CA GLY A 530 -4.92 -6.90 -21.43
C GLY A 530 -5.55 -8.26 -21.10
N ILE A 531 -5.56 -9.20 -22.03
CA ILE A 531 -5.86 -10.59 -21.70
C ILE A 531 -4.60 -11.28 -21.19
N GLN A 532 -4.70 -11.83 -19.98
CA GLN A 532 -3.68 -12.68 -19.39
C GLN A 532 -3.74 -14.07 -20.04
N ILE A 533 -2.69 -14.44 -20.77
CA ILE A 533 -2.55 -15.78 -21.34
C ILE A 533 -1.70 -16.63 -20.37
N GLY A 534 -2.39 -17.35 -19.46
CA GLY A 534 -1.83 -18.42 -18.62
C GLY A 534 -0.94 -17.99 -17.44
N GLU A 535 -1.15 -18.60 -16.26
CA GLU A 535 -0.22 -18.50 -15.11
C GLU A 535 1.05 -19.36 -15.27
N ARG A 536 1.07 -20.23 -16.28
CA ARG A 536 2.11 -21.24 -16.50
C ARG A 536 2.79 -21.03 -17.84
N SER A 537 3.46 -19.90 -18.04
CA SER A 537 4.38 -19.70 -19.16
C SER A 537 5.79 -19.44 -18.63
N PRO A 538 6.83 -20.12 -19.16
CA PRO A 538 8.23 -19.86 -18.80
C PRO A 538 8.75 -18.51 -19.34
N ALA A 539 7.97 -17.79 -20.14
CA ALA A 539 8.29 -16.45 -20.64
C ALA A 539 7.79 -15.31 -19.70
N GLY A 540 7.22 -15.64 -18.54
CA GLY A 540 6.53 -14.67 -17.69
C GLY A 540 5.10 -14.39 -18.14
N ARG A 541 4.44 -13.40 -17.51
CA ARG A 541 3.06 -13.01 -17.82
C ARG A 541 3.00 -12.38 -19.22
N MET A 542 2.15 -12.91 -20.10
CA MET A 542 1.91 -12.39 -21.45
C MET A 542 0.62 -11.59 -21.48
N TYR A 543 0.68 -10.38 -22.04
CA TYR A 543 -0.47 -9.49 -22.18
C TYR A 543 -0.78 -9.28 -23.67
N LEU A 544 -2.03 -9.43 -24.06
CA LEU A 544 -2.51 -8.94 -25.36
C LEU A 544 -2.76 -7.44 -25.29
N ARG A 545 -2.22 -6.67 -26.23
CA ARG A 545 -2.46 -5.23 -26.40
C ARG A 545 -2.97 -4.96 -27.80
N TYR A 546 -3.94 -4.06 -27.91
CA TYR A 546 -4.43 -3.61 -29.20
C TYR A 546 -3.47 -2.55 -29.78
N SER A 547 -2.89 -2.81 -30.94
CA SER A 547 -1.92 -1.92 -31.60
C SER A 547 -2.00 -2.11 -33.11
N GLU A 548 -2.00 -1.00 -33.87
CA GLU A 548 -2.05 -1.02 -35.35
C GLU A 548 -3.25 -1.79 -35.93
N GLY A 549 -4.41 -1.76 -35.26
CA GLY A 549 -5.63 -2.42 -35.73
C GLY A 549 -5.67 -3.94 -35.51
N ARG A 550 -4.75 -4.50 -34.71
CA ARG A 550 -4.71 -5.93 -34.34
C ARG A 550 -4.31 -6.14 -32.89
N TRP A 551 -4.61 -7.32 -32.36
CA TRP A 551 -4.17 -7.73 -31.04
C TRP A 551 -2.78 -8.37 -31.08
N ARG A 552 -1.84 -7.85 -30.28
CA ARG A 552 -0.46 -8.33 -30.23
C ARG A 552 -0.02 -8.63 -28.79
N ILE A 553 0.82 -9.65 -28.64
CA ILE A 553 1.42 -10.09 -27.38
C ILE A 553 2.61 -9.19 -27.06
N SER A 554 2.61 -8.63 -25.86
CA SER A 554 3.73 -7.91 -25.29
C SER A 554 4.36 -8.72 -24.15
N PRO A 555 5.70 -8.85 -24.08
CA PRO A 555 6.36 -9.42 -22.91
C PRO A 555 6.10 -8.52 -21.69
N GLY A 556 5.52 -9.08 -20.63
CA GLY A 556 5.09 -8.31 -19.47
C GLY A 556 6.24 -7.71 -18.68
N GLY A 557 6.29 -6.38 -18.59
CA GLY A 557 6.87 -5.70 -17.43
C GLY A 557 6.01 -5.99 -16.19
N GLN A 558 6.62 -5.99 -14.99
CA GLN A 558 5.95 -6.31 -13.73
C GLN A 558 4.76 -5.39 -13.43
N GLY A 559 3.57 -5.76 -13.89
CA GLY A 559 2.29 -5.14 -13.55
C GLY A 559 1.50 -6.02 -12.58
N ARG A 560 1.17 -5.47 -11.40
CA ARG A 560 0.22 -6.02 -10.43
C ARG A 560 -1.20 -5.99 -11.00
N GLN A 561 -2.01 -7.03 -10.81
CA GLN A 561 -3.37 -6.86 -10.26
C GLN A 561 -4.02 -8.15 -9.74
N ARG A 562 -5.02 -7.91 -8.88
CA ARG A 562 -5.70 -8.77 -7.91
C ARG A 562 -6.89 -9.50 -8.55
N ALA A 563 -7.11 -10.77 -8.20
CA ALA A 563 -8.45 -11.38 -8.32
C ALA A 563 -9.30 -10.95 -7.12
N ARG A 564 -10.48 -10.36 -7.34
CA ARG A 564 -11.47 -10.06 -6.30
C ARG A 564 -12.83 -10.62 -6.73
N ARG A 565 -13.54 -11.27 -5.81
CA ARG A 565 -14.97 -11.60 -5.97
C ARG A 565 -15.79 -10.34 -5.68
N PHE A 566 -16.74 -10.02 -6.55
CA PHE A 566 -17.48 -8.77 -6.56
C PHE A 566 -18.83 -8.89 -5.85
N GLY A 567 -19.17 -7.88 -5.06
CA GLY A 567 -20.47 -7.71 -4.41
C GLY A 567 -21.39 -6.81 -5.25
N ASN A 568 -21.97 -7.36 -6.32
CA ASN A 568 -23.32 -7.05 -6.83
C ASN A 568 -23.65 -7.88 -8.09
N GLN A 569 -23.25 -9.16 -8.08
CA GLN A 569 -23.47 -10.12 -9.15
C GLN A 569 -24.93 -10.17 -9.68
N PRO A 570 -26.00 -10.06 -8.86
CA PRO A 570 -27.37 -10.25 -9.36
C PRO A 570 -27.87 -9.17 -10.33
N ALA A 571 -27.43 -7.90 -10.17
CA ALA A 571 -27.87 -6.81 -11.04
C ALA A 571 -27.14 -6.82 -12.39
N ILE A 572 -25.86 -7.19 -12.37
CA ILE A 572 -25.03 -7.37 -13.56
C ILE A 572 -25.49 -8.61 -14.33
N ASP A 573 -25.78 -9.72 -13.63
CA ASP A 573 -26.31 -10.95 -14.23
C ASP A 573 -27.67 -10.72 -14.89
N ALA A 574 -28.57 -9.93 -14.27
CA ALA A 574 -29.90 -9.64 -14.82
C ALA A 574 -29.87 -8.78 -16.10
N VAL A 575 -28.97 -7.79 -16.17
CA VAL A 575 -28.77 -6.96 -17.37
C VAL A 575 -28.10 -7.79 -18.48
N MET A 576 -27.11 -8.60 -18.13
CA MET A 576 -26.48 -9.53 -19.07
C MET A 576 -27.48 -10.58 -19.59
N GLU A 577 -28.37 -11.12 -18.76
CA GLU A 577 -29.39 -12.09 -19.19
C GLU A 577 -30.45 -11.48 -20.13
N MET A 578 -30.82 -10.21 -19.95
CA MET A 578 -31.75 -9.51 -20.84
C MET A 578 -31.17 -9.27 -22.23
N GLU A 579 -29.97 -8.67 -22.31
CA GLU A 579 -29.35 -8.35 -23.61
C GLU A 579 -28.91 -9.61 -24.36
N ILE A 580 -28.49 -10.67 -23.66
CA ILE A 580 -28.18 -11.96 -24.27
C ILE A 580 -29.42 -12.60 -24.91
N LYS A 581 -30.60 -12.50 -24.29
CA LYS A 581 -31.84 -13.03 -24.86
C LYS A 581 -32.30 -12.25 -26.09
N GLU A 582 -32.18 -10.93 -26.06
CA GLU A 582 -32.48 -10.08 -27.23
C GLU A 582 -31.48 -10.33 -28.37
N TYR A 583 -30.21 -10.62 -28.04
CA TYR A 583 -29.17 -10.97 -29.00
C TYR A 583 -29.31 -12.40 -29.57
N GLU A 584 -29.69 -13.39 -28.76
CA GLU A 584 -30.02 -14.74 -29.24
C GLU A 584 -31.25 -14.70 -30.18
N ALA A 585 -32.23 -13.85 -29.88
CA ALA A 585 -33.37 -13.61 -30.76
C ALA A 585 -32.98 -12.89 -32.07
N ALA A 586 -32.04 -11.94 -32.02
CA ALA A 586 -31.49 -11.27 -33.21
C ALA A 586 -30.67 -12.24 -34.09
N MET A 587 -29.89 -13.13 -33.47
CA MET A 587 -29.13 -14.19 -34.14
C MET A 587 -30.03 -15.24 -34.80
N GLU A 588 -31.12 -15.67 -34.14
CA GLU A 588 -32.12 -16.55 -34.76
C GLU A 588 -32.87 -15.88 -35.91
N ALA A 589 -33.03 -14.55 -35.87
CA ALA A 589 -33.65 -13.77 -36.93
C ALA A 589 -32.72 -13.50 -38.12
N GLU A 590 -31.41 -13.43 -37.90
CA GLU A 590 -30.39 -13.29 -38.96
C GLU A 590 -30.02 -14.65 -39.61
N GLN A 591 -30.17 -15.76 -38.88
CA GLN A 591 -29.99 -17.12 -39.40
C GLN A 591 -31.21 -17.69 -40.15
N ARG A 592 -32.42 -17.16 -39.94
CA ARG A 592 -33.64 -17.50 -40.70
C ARG A 592 -33.77 -16.63 -41.94
#